data_AF-A0A6P5A4D9-F1
#
_entry.id   AF-A0A6P5A4D9-F1
#
_cell.length_a   1.000
_cell.length_b   1.000
_cell.length_c   1.000
_cell.angle_alpha   90.00
_cell.angle_beta   90.00
_cell.angle_gamma   90.00
#
_symmetry.space_group_name_H-M   'P 1'
#
loop_
_entity.id
_entity.type
_entity.pdbx_description
1 polymer ?
#
loop_
_entity_poly.entity_id
_entity_poly.type
_entity_poly.pdbx_seq_one_letter_code
_entity_poly.pdbx_strand_id
1 'polypeptide(L)'
;MGNKHPNGVNTGSEEHGESTSQTIRFDKVYTRVMRNPFPEYEGLLIEKSGQNGQGTGKVVRTDRLTPGNKHKVVVLVYTYKCTSDVNGTYVVLQFNQSEKYFAAHKNKPDKLILKKAGWTPENAEDITTTSDRRVFLMTPNQLGSRDLVFSSRGSRHHVISVFQNIRRFAELEDQGTGTAIESQLFQLDFPEMRRAHEDSESTKVTFLEIVPFPFKPLGGADEQSDQDGDETEKLSC
;
A
#
# COMPACT_ATOMS: atom_id res chain seq x y z
N MET A 1 -39.98 13.25 -52.84
CA MET A 1 -38.51 13.27 -52.77
C MET A 1 -38.13 13.22 -51.31
N GLY A 2 -37.84 12.02 -50.78
CA GLY A 2 -37.52 11.82 -49.37
C GLY A 2 -36.06 11.41 -49.23
N ASN A 3 -35.26 12.27 -48.59
CA ASN A 3 -33.90 11.93 -48.19
C ASN A 3 -33.94 11.20 -46.84
N LYS A 4 -33.51 9.94 -46.83
CA LYS A 4 -33.11 9.22 -45.61
C LYS A 4 -31.60 9.03 -45.64
N HIS A 5 -30.89 9.72 -44.76
CA HIS A 5 -29.53 9.37 -44.37
C HIS A 5 -29.58 8.26 -43.30
N PRO A 6 -28.76 7.20 -43.39
CA PRO A 6 -28.53 6.32 -42.27
C PRO A 6 -27.44 6.90 -41.37
N ASN A 7 -27.80 7.20 -40.12
CA ASN A 7 -26.84 7.44 -39.05
C ASN A 7 -26.19 6.10 -38.69
N GLY A 8 -24.94 5.92 -39.11
CA GLY A 8 -24.05 4.89 -38.56
C GLY A 8 -23.66 5.28 -37.14
N VAL A 9 -24.27 4.63 -36.15
CA VAL A 9 -23.82 4.68 -34.76
C VAL A 9 -22.56 3.83 -34.68
N ASN A 10 -21.41 4.50 -34.57
CA ASN A 10 -20.13 3.87 -34.31
C ASN A 10 -20.09 3.54 -32.82
N THR A 11 -20.55 2.34 -32.45
CA THR A 11 -20.33 1.77 -31.11
C THR A 11 -18.83 1.51 -30.96
N GLY A 12 -18.12 2.46 -30.34
CA GLY A 12 -16.78 2.25 -29.84
C GLY A 12 -16.80 1.07 -28.89
N SER A 13 -16.18 -0.02 -29.32
CA SER A 13 -15.85 -1.17 -28.50
C SER A 13 -14.95 -0.70 -27.35
N GLU A 14 -15.52 -0.67 -26.14
CA GLU A 14 -14.76 -0.62 -24.90
C GLU A 14 -13.88 -1.87 -24.85
N GLU A 15 -12.60 -1.70 -25.17
CA GLU A 15 -11.58 -2.71 -24.92
C GLU A 15 -11.45 -2.88 -23.40
N HIS A 16 -12.26 -3.77 -22.84
CA HIS A 16 -11.95 -4.43 -21.58
C HIS A 16 -10.70 -5.30 -21.81
N GLY A 17 -9.54 -4.65 -21.79
CA GLY A 17 -8.24 -5.31 -21.78
C GLY A 17 -8.11 -6.11 -20.50
N GLU A 18 -8.50 -7.38 -20.57
CA GLU A 18 -8.21 -8.38 -19.56
C GLU A 18 -6.68 -8.40 -19.37
N SER A 19 -6.21 -7.91 -18.22
CA SER A 19 -4.78 -7.88 -17.93
C SER A 19 -4.29 -9.32 -17.83
N THR A 20 -3.69 -9.83 -18.91
CA THR A 20 -3.10 -11.16 -18.95
C THR A 20 -1.97 -11.20 -17.93
N SER A 21 -2.00 -12.20 -17.04
CA SER A 21 -0.94 -12.39 -16.04
C SER A 21 0.43 -12.44 -16.72
N GLN A 22 1.37 -11.62 -16.27
CA GLN A 22 2.73 -11.54 -16.80
C GLN A 22 3.72 -12.20 -15.84
N THR A 23 4.80 -12.75 -16.40
CA THR A 23 5.93 -13.25 -15.62
C THR A 23 6.80 -12.08 -15.17
N ILE A 24 7.12 -12.04 -13.88
CA ILE A 24 7.98 -11.03 -13.26
C ILE A 24 9.09 -11.71 -12.46
N ARG A 25 10.18 -11.00 -12.23
CA ARG A 25 11.31 -11.47 -11.41
C ARG A 25 11.74 -10.38 -10.46
N PHE A 26 11.94 -10.73 -9.19
CA PHE A 26 12.47 -9.81 -8.19
C PHE A 26 13.77 -9.12 -8.67
N ASP A 27 13.91 -7.84 -8.35
CA ASP A 27 15.07 -7.02 -8.69
C ASP A 27 15.77 -6.51 -7.43
N LYS A 28 15.05 -5.80 -6.57
CA LYS A 28 15.58 -5.16 -5.36
C LYS A 28 14.47 -4.75 -4.43
N VAL A 29 14.84 -4.46 -3.18
CA VAL A 29 13.99 -3.86 -2.17
C VAL A 29 14.63 -2.57 -1.65
N TYR A 30 13.83 -1.56 -1.38
CA TYR A 30 14.30 -0.33 -0.74
C TYR A 30 13.21 0.31 0.12
N THR A 31 13.64 1.14 1.07
CA THR A 31 12.76 1.77 2.07
C THR A 31 12.31 3.15 1.63
N ARG A 32 11.01 3.45 1.70
CA ARG A 32 10.41 4.76 1.37
C ARG A 32 9.31 5.12 2.35
N VAL A 33 8.83 6.36 2.22
CA VAL A 33 7.50 6.76 2.70
C VAL A 33 6.63 7.07 1.48
N MET A 34 5.34 6.77 1.59
CA MET A 34 4.35 7.09 0.54
C MET A 34 3.62 8.37 0.93
N ARG A 35 3.91 9.47 0.22
CA ARG A 35 3.29 10.78 0.45
C ARG A 35 2.29 11.08 -0.65
N ASN A 36 1.12 11.57 -0.29
CA ASN A 36 0.28 12.33 -1.23
C ASN A 36 0.63 13.82 -1.07
N PRO A 37 1.09 14.51 -2.13
CA PRO A 37 1.59 15.89 -2.01
C PRO A 37 0.52 16.98 -2.22
N PHE A 38 -0.73 16.62 -2.52
CA PHE A 38 -1.73 17.59 -2.97
C PHE A 38 -2.52 18.20 -1.80
N PRO A 39 -2.84 19.51 -1.79
CA PRO A 39 -3.32 20.21 -0.59
C PRO A 39 -4.49 19.56 0.17
N GLU A 40 -5.51 19.06 -0.52
CA GLU A 40 -6.68 18.43 0.13
C GLU A 40 -6.41 17.00 0.63
N TYR A 41 -5.36 16.38 0.08
CA TYR A 41 -4.95 15.00 0.31
C TYR A 41 -3.56 14.92 0.95
N GLU A 42 -2.99 16.04 1.39
CA GLU A 42 -1.60 16.11 1.81
C GLU A 42 -1.36 15.21 3.02
N GLY A 43 -0.39 14.31 2.93
CA GLY A 43 -0.02 13.47 4.07
C GLY A 43 0.65 12.18 3.66
N LEU A 44 0.90 11.34 4.67
CA LEU A 44 1.58 10.06 4.53
C LEU A 44 0.58 8.92 4.70
N LEU A 45 0.80 7.82 3.97
CA LEU A 45 0.09 6.58 4.22
C LEU A 45 0.65 5.93 5.49
N ILE A 46 -0.26 5.53 6.37
CA ILE A 46 0.05 4.90 7.65
C ILE A 46 -0.89 3.73 7.90
N GLU A 47 -0.39 2.68 8.57
CA GLU A 47 -1.27 1.66 9.11
C GLU A 47 -2.16 2.25 10.23
N LYS A 48 -3.48 2.11 10.07
CA LYS A 48 -4.41 2.51 11.12
C LYS A 48 -4.30 1.59 12.33
N SER A 49 -4.05 2.21 13.48
CA SER A 49 -4.10 1.55 14.78
C SER A 49 -5.52 1.58 15.36
N GLY A 50 -5.93 0.50 16.00
CA GLY A 50 -7.15 0.40 16.78
C GLY A 50 -6.98 0.98 18.18
N GLN A 51 -8.00 0.80 19.03
CA GLN A 51 -8.04 1.40 20.38
C GLN A 51 -6.86 0.99 21.29
N ASN A 52 -6.27 -0.20 21.07
CA ASN A 52 -5.17 -0.72 21.88
C ASN A 52 -3.83 -0.72 21.13
N GLY A 53 -3.65 0.15 20.13
CA GLY A 53 -2.45 0.18 19.30
C GLY A 53 -2.33 -0.97 18.28
N GLN A 54 -3.20 -1.98 18.38
CA GLN A 54 -3.28 -3.11 17.45
C GLN A 54 -3.60 -2.64 16.04
N GLY A 55 -2.89 -3.17 15.04
CA GLY A 55 -3.06 -2.79 13.65
C GLY A 55 -4.38 -3.30 13.06
N THR A 56 -5.23 -2.41 12.56
CA THR A 56 -6.58 -2.74 12.05
C THR A 56 -6.60 -3.46 10.70
N GLY A 57 -5.43 -3.66 10.07
CA GLY A 57 -5.35 -4.21 8.71
C GLY A 57 -5.80 -3.23 7.63
N LYS A 58 -5.86 -1.93 7.95
CA LYS A 58 -6.30 -0.84 7.06
C LYS A 58 -5.25 0.26 6.97
N VAL A 59 -5.22 0.91 5.81
CA VAL A 59 -4.38 2.08 5.53
C VAL A 59 -5.24 3.33 5.68
N VAL A 60 -4.68 4.39 6.27
CA VAL A 60 -5.26 5.73 6.27
C VAL A 60 -4.21 6.76 5.90
N ARG A 61 -4.65 7.98 5.63
CA ARG A 61 -3.78 9.15 5.53
C ARG A 61 -3.54 9.76 6.92
N THR A 62 -2.32 10.21 7.18
CA THR A 62 -2.01 11.08 8.31
C THR A 62 -1.24 12.31 7.86
N ASP A 63 -1.62 13.47 8.39
CA ASP A 63 -0.94 14.75 8.22
C ASP A 63 0.05 15.04 9.38
N ARG A 64 0.07 14.18 10.41
CA ARG A 64 0.83 14.38 11.65
C ARG A 64 1.59 13.11 12.05
N LEU A 65 2.91 13.20 11.93
CA LEU A 65 3.78 12.24 12.59
C LEU A 65 4.02 12.68 14.03
N THR A 66 4.01 11.69 14.91
CA THR A 66 4.33 11.80 16.32
C THR A 66 5.43 10.79 16.63
N PRO A 67 6.18 10.97 17.73
CA PRO A 67 7.18 9.99 18.13
C PRO A 67 6.64 8.53 18.17
N GLY A 68 5.37 8.36 18.56
CA GLY A 68 4.72 7.06 18.68
C GLY A 68 4.15 6.45 17.39
N ASN A 69 4.04 7.20 16.29
CA ASN A 69 3.46 6.67 15.03
C ASN A 69 4.38 6.78 13.81
N LYS A 70 5.48 7.54 13.88
CA LYS A 70 6.35 7.82 12.73
C LYS A 70 6.90 6.53 12.09
N HIS A 71 7.29 5.53 12.88
CA HIS A 71 7.78 4.24 12.37
C HIS A 71 6.73 3.46 11.54
N LYS A 72 5.44 3.79 11.67
CA LYS A 72 4.32 3.11 10.99
C LYS A 72 4.10 3.58 9.55
N VAL A 73 4.81 4.63 9.08
CA VAL A 73 4.71 5.11 7.69
C VAL A 73 5.78 4.56 6.77
N VAL A 74 6.75 3.83 7.34
CA VAL A 74 7.89 3.31 6.59
C VAL A 74 7.44 2.09 5.78
N VAL A 75 7.64 2.13 4.47
CA VAL A 75 7.25 1.10 3.52
C VAL A 75 8.49 0.50 2.85
N LEU A 76 8.58 -0.83 2.84
CA LEU A 76 9.47 -1.57 1.96
C LEU A 76 8.82 -1.68 0.58
N VAL A 77 9.54 -1.27 -0.45
CA VAL A 77 9.14 -1.33 -1.85
C VAL A 77 9.99 -2.38 -2.54
N TYR A 78 9.40 -3.56 -2.77
CA TYR A 78 10.01 -4.63 -3.55
C TYR A 78 9.71 -4.36 -5.01
N THR A 79 10.72 -4.24 -5.87
CA THR A 79 10.54 -4.01 -7.30
C THR A 79 10.86 -5.26 -8.10
N TYR A 80 10.16 -5.43 -9.22
CA TYR A 80 10.30 -6.57 -10.11
C TYR A 80 10.52 -6.11 -11.54
N LYS A 81 11.35 -6.86 -12.27
CA LYS A 81 11.51 -6.75 -13.73
C LYS A 81 10.46 -7.60 -14.42
N CYS A 82 9.86 -7.06 -15.49
CA CYS A 82 9.00 -7.79 -16.40
C CYS A 82 9.74 -7.95 -17.74
N THR A 83 9.52 -9.08 -18.42
CA THR A 83 10.07 -9.30 -19.77
C THR A 83 9.32 -8.53 -20.84
N SER A 84 8.07 -8.15 -20.56
CA SER A 84 7.24 -7.36 -21.46
C SER A 84 7.45 -5.86 -21.21
N ASP A 85 7.40 -5.08 -22.28
CA ASP A 85 7.41 -3.63 -22.20
C ASP A 85 6.14 -3.14 -21.49
N VAL A 86 6.31 -2.64 -20.27
CA VAL A 86 5.25 -2.03 -19.47
C VAL A 86 5.64 -0.60 -19.15
N ASN A 87 4.68 0.32 -19.23
CA ASN A 87 4.89 1.71 -18.81
C ASN A 87 4.87 1.83 -17.29
N GLY A 88 5.90 1.31 -16.61
CA GLY A 88 6.00 1.35 -15.16
C GLY A 88 6.91 0.28 -14.57
N THR A 89 6.77 0.05 -13.28
CA THR A 89 7.51 -0.99 -12.55
C THR A 89 6.54 -1.76 -11.66
N TYR A 90 6.57 -3.09 -11.74
CA TYR A 90 5.81 -3.90 -10.80
C TYR A 90 6.45 -3.85 -9.42
N VAL A 91 5.60 -3.67 -8.41
CA VAL A 91 6.01 -3.52 -7.02
C VAL A 91 5.13 -4.33 -6.07
N VAL A 92 5.71 -4.68 -4.93
CA VAL A 92 4.99 -5.08 -3.73
C VAL A 92 5.33 -4.08 -2.63
N LEU A 93 4.30 -3.64 -1.90
CA LEU A 93 4.43 -2.67 -0.82
C LEU A 93 4.17 -3.38 0.51
N GLN A 94 5.03 -3.13 1.51
CA GLN A 94 4.91 -3.69 2.85
C GLN A 94 5.22 -2.63 3.89
N PHE A 95 4.40 -2.47 4.92
CA PHE A 95 4.81 -1.65 6.06
C PHE A 95 5.95 -2.34 6.80
N ASN A 96 7.08 -1.65 6.97
CA ASN A 96 8.32 -2.20 7.52
C ASN A 96 8.13 -2.72 8.95
N GLN A 97 7.46 -1.94 9.81
CA GLN A 97 7.32 -2.31 11.23
C GLN A 97 6.31 -3.45 11.45
N SER A 98 5.17 -3.44 10.77
CA SER A 98 4.11 -4.44 11.00
C SER A 98 4.23 -5.67 10.10
N GLU A 99 5.16 -5.62 9.13
CA GLU A 99 5.40 -6.65 8.12
C GLU A 99 4.13 -6.97 7.29
N LYS A 100 3.13 -6.08 7.28
CA LYS A 100 1.89 -6.27 6.52
C LYS A 100 2.04 -5.77 5.10
N TYR A 101 1.69 -6.64 4.15
CA TYR A 101 1.65 -6.30 2.73
C TYR A 101 0.36 -5.58 2.38
N PHE A 102 0.47 -4.60 1.49
CA PHE A 102 -0.66 -4.04 0.76
C PHE A 102 -1.14 -5.08 -0.24
N ALA A 103 -2.45 -5.28 -0.35
CA ALA A 103 -3.02 -6.19 -1.32
C ALA A 103 -4.47 -5.85 -1.67
N ALA A 104 -4.90 -6.28 -2.85
CA ALA A 104 -6.32 -6.36 -3.18
C ALA A 104 -6.99 -7.52 -2.42
N HIS A 105 -8.19 -7.29 -1.91
CA HIS A 105 -8.95 -8.35 -1.25
C HIS A 105 -9.45 -9.39 -2.27
N LYS A 106 -9.33 -10.69 -1.93
CA LYS A 106 -9.58 -11.82 -2.84
C LYS A 106 -10.98 -11.78 -3.48
N ASN A 107 -11.98 -11.47 -2.68
CA ASN A 107 -13.39 -11.51 -3.08
C ASN A 107 -13.98 -10.11 -3.35
N LYS A 108 -13.19 -9.04 -3.17
CA LYS A 108 -13.62 -7.65 -3.24
C LYS A 108 -12.47 -6.81 -3.81
N PRO A 109 -12.21 -6.89 -5.12
CA PRO A 109 -10.99 -6.33 -5.72
C PRO A 109 -10.86 -4.80 -5.59
N ASP A 110 -11.98 -4.11 -5.32
CA ASP A 110 -12.11 -2.70 -4.93
C ASP A 110 -11.57 -2.38 -3.52
N LYS A 111 -11.29 -3.41 -2.70
CA LYS A 111 -10.84 -3.22 -1.32
C LYS A 111 -9.35 -3.43 -1.18
N LEU A 112 -8.68 -2.37 -0.72
CA LEU A 112 -7.32 -2.44 -0.19
C LEU A 112 -7.34 -3.06 1.23
N ILE A 113 -6.41 -3.98 1.46
CA ILE A 113 -6.19 -4.60 2.77
C ILE A 113 -4.69 -4.64 3.10
N LEU A 114 -4.41 -4.71 4.40
CA LEU A 114 -3.09 -5.04 4.93
C LEU A 114 -3.11 -6.42 5.58
N LYS A 115 -2.21 -7.32 5.17
CA LYS A 115 -2.11 -8.67 5.76
C LYS A 115 -0.65 -9.14 5.79
N LYS A 116 -0.26 -9.70 6.94
CA LYS A 116 1.11 -10.18 7.20
C LYS A 116 1.35 -11.55 6.55
N ALA A 117 0.55 -12.55 6.91
CA ALA A 117 0.83 -13.95 6.59
C ALA A 117 -0.25 -14.62 5.72
N GLY A 118 0.01 -15.87 5.32
CA GLY A 118 -0.93 -16.70 4.57
C GLY A 118 -0.99 -16.28 3.11
N TRP A 119 0.19 -16.11 2.54
CA TRP A 119 0.43 -15.83 1.13
C TRP A 119 1.05 -17.05 0.48
N THR A 120 0.97 -17.11 -0.85
CA THR A 120 1.63 -18.18 -1.61
C THR A 120 2.14 -17.56 -2.90
N PRO A 121 3.45 -17.33 -3.05
CA PRO A 121 4.52 -17.62 -2.07
C PRO A 121 4.42 -16.75 -0.80
N GLU A 122 5.03 -17.18 0.31
CA GLU A 122 5.00 -16.38 1.55
C GLU A 122 5.86 -15.12 1.41
N ASN A 123 7.12 -15.26 0.95
CA ASN A 123 8.01 -14.13 0.72
C ASN A 123 7.61 -13.36 -0.54
N ALA A 124 7.77 -12.04 -0.51
CA ALA A 124 7.55 -11.20 -1.68
C ALA A 124 8.55 -11.51 -2.80
N GLU A 125 9.83 -11.68 -2.47
CA GLU A 125 10.92 -11.90 -3.45
C GLU A 125 10.71 -13.15 -4.34
N ASP A 126 9.95 -14.13 -3.84
CA ASP A 126 9.63 -15.36 -4.54
C ASP A 126 8.43 -15.23 -5.50
N ILE A 127 7.77 -14.07 -5.55
CA ILE A 127 6.64 -13.83 -6.46
C ILE A 127 7.15 -13.77 -7.90
N THR A 128 6.56 -14.61 -8.75
CA THR A 128 6.94 -14.73 -10.17
C THR A 128 5.87 -14.27 -11.15
N THR A 129 4.68 -13.85 -10.67
CA THR A 129 3.57 -13.46 -11.56
C THR A 129 2.84 -12.22 -11.07
N THR A 130 2.29 -11.43 -11.99
CA THR A 130 1.47 -10.24 -11.69
C THR A 130 0.07 -10.58 -11.17
N SER A 131 -0.33 -11.86 -11.18
CA SER A 131 -1.61 -12.31 -10.64
C SER A 131 -1.67 -12.27 -9.10
N ASP A 132 -0.51 -12.22 -8.43
CA ASP A 132 -0.45 -12.10 -6.98
C ASP A 132 -1.12 -10.80 -6.53
N ARG A 133 -2.02 -10.91 -5.55
CA ARG A 133 -2.86 -9.78 -5.08
C ARG A 133 -2.06 -8.68 -4.38
N ARG A 134 -0.81 -8.96 -3.99
CA ARG A 134 0.14 -8.00 -3.42
C ARG A 134 0.82 -7.15 -4.50
N VAL A 135 0.77 -7.57 -5.76
CA VAL A 135 1.45 -6.88 -6.86
C VAL A 135 0.64 -5.69 -7.32
N PHE A 136 1.32 -4.55 -7.43
CA PHE A 136 0.85 -3.32 -8.03
C PHE A 136 1.78 -2.93 -9.17
N LEU A 137 1.24 -2.26 -10.19
CA LEU A 137 2.04 -1.57 -11.19
C LEU A 137 2.18 -0.11 -10.75
N MET A 138 3.41 0.31 -10.50
CA MET A 138 3.77 1.69 -10.18
C MET A 138 4.10 2.42 -11.49
N THR A 139 3.27 3.40 -11.85
CA THR A 139 3.41 4.15 -13.11
C THR A 139 3.54 5.64 -12.84
N PRO A 140 4.40 6.37 -13.57
CA PRO A 140 4.38 7.83 -13.52
C PRO A 140 3.05 8.36 -14.10
N ASN A 141 2.46 9.38 -13.46
CA ASN A 141 1.25 10.02 -13.95
C ASN A 141 1.45 10.64 -15.34
N GLN A 142 2.61 11.26 -15.54
CA GLN A 142 3.05 11.84 -16.80
C GLN A 142 4.55 11.61 -16.98
N LEU A 143 5.03 11.61 -18.23
CA LEU A 143 6.44 11.42 -18.51
C LEU A 143 7.29 12.49 -17.78
N GLY A 144 8.23 12.06 -16.96
CA GLY A 144 9.08 12.94 -16.15
C GLY A 144 8.47 13.45 -14.85
N SER A 145 7.20 13.12 -14.56
CA SER A 145 6.60 13.44 -13.26
C SER A 145 7.15 12.54 -12.14
N ARG A 146 7.25 13.10 -10.94
CA ARG A 146 7.53 12.36 -9.69
C ARG A 146 6.27 11.75 -9.08
N ASP A 147 5.10 12.12 -9.59
CA ASP A 147 3.81 11.62 -9.11
C ASP A 147 3.52 10.26 -9.72
N LEU A 148 3.17 9.32 -8.86
CA LEU A 148 3.03 7.90 -9.15
C LEU A 148 1.60 7.46 -8.86
N VAL A 149 1.09 6.59 -9.71
CA VAL A 149 -0.14 5.83 -9.52
C VAL A 149 0.23 4.37 -9.23
N PHE A 150 -0.51 3.73 -8.33
CA PHE A 150 -0.30 2.34 -7.94
C PHE A 150 -1.52 1.50 -8.30
N SER A 151 -1.46 0.84 -9.45
CA SER A 151 -2.54 0.06 -10.04
C SER A 151 -2.47 -1.42 -9.64
N SER A 152 -3.50 -1.96 -9.00
CA SER A 152 -3.53 -3.36 -8.59
C SER A 152 -3.39 -4.29 -9.80
N ARG A 153 -2.37 -5.15 -9.76
CA ARG A 153 -2.07 -6.15 -10.80
C ARG A 153 -1.96 -5.57 -12.21
N GLY A 154 -1.61 -4.29 -12.34
CA GLY A 154 -1.52 -3.60 -13.64
C GLY A 154 -2.86 -3.19 -14.26
N SER A 155 -3.98 -3.35 -13.58
CA SER A 155 -5.29 -2.92 -14.04
C SER A 155 -5.54 -1.43 -13.77
N ARG A 156 -5.98 -0.66 -14.78
CA ARG A 156 -6.38 0.74 -14.60
C ARG A 156 -7.65 0.93 -13.75
N HIS A 157 -8.34 -0.16 -13.41
CA HIS A 157 -9.61 -0.12 -12.69
C HIS A 157 -9.49 -0.09 -11.16
N HIS A 158 -8.29 -0.30 -10.62
CA HIS A 158 -8.12 -0.51 -9.18
C HIS A 158 -6.81 0.14 -8.71
N VAL A 159 -6.81 1.45 -8.56
CA VAL A 159 -5.65 2.22 -8.09
C VAL A 159 -5.79 2.57 -6.61
N ILE A 160 -4.68 2.64 -5.88
CA ILE A 160 -4.70 3.08 -4.48
C ILE A 160 -5.22 4.52 -4.41
N SER A 161 -6.30 4.74 -3.66
CA SER A 161 -6.93 6.06 -3.46
C SER A 161 -7.00 6.40 -1.98
N VAL A 162 -6.71 7.66 -1.64
CA VAL A 162 -6.97 8.23 -0.31
C VAL A 162 -8.14 9.21 -0.36
N PHE A 163 -8.59 9.70 0.80
CA PHE A 163 -9.76 10.58 0.87
C PHE A 163 -9.47 11.82 1.71
N GLN A 164 -10.18 12.91 1.42
CA GLN A 164 -10.11 14.16 2.18
C GLN A 164 -10.36 13.89 3.68
N ASN A 165 -11.36 13.06 4.01
CA ASN A 165 -11.56 12.60 5.37
C ASN A 165 -10.46 11.59 5.77
N ILE A 166 -9.48 12.05 6.55
CA ILE A 166 -8.34 11.25 7.05
C ILE A 166 -8.76 10.00 7.84
N ARG A 167 -10.00 9.93 8.34
CA ARG A 167 -10.51 8.76 9.07
C ARG A 167 -11.00 7.64 8.13
N ARG A 168 -11.29 7.97 6.86
CA ARG A 168 -11.68 7.02 5.82
C ARG A 168 -10.45 6.21 5.40
N PHE A 169 -10.65 4.91 5.22
CA PHE A 169 -9.58 4.01 4.79
C PHE A 169 -9.23 4.27 3.33
N ALA A 170 -7.97 4.06 2.98
CA ALA A 170 -7.60 3.99 1.57
C ALA A 170 -8.27 2.75 0.93
N GLU A 171 -8.69 2.90 -0.32
CA GLU A 171 -9.43 1.91 -1.10
C GLU A 171 -8.78 1.74 -2.47
N LEU A 172 -9.30 0.82 -3.29
CA LEU A 172 -8.93 0.69 -4.69
C LEU A 172 -10.08 1.22 -5.55
N GLU A 173 -9.87 2.34 -6.23
CA GLU A 173 -10.89 2.94 -7.10
C GLU A 173 -10.45 2.91 -8.58
N ASP A 174 -11.40 3.12 -9.48
CA ASP A 174 -11.11 3.31 -10.91
C ASP A 174 -10.26 4.57 -11.11
N GLN A 175 -9.23 4.47 -11.95
CA GLN A 175 -8.31 5.58 -12.20
C GLN A 175 -9.08 6.80 -12.75
N GLY A 176 -8.93 7.95 -12.10
CA GLY A 176 -9.48 9.23 -12.53
C GLY A 176 -11.01 9.38 -12.45
N THR A 177 -11.71 8.53 -11.69
CA THR A 177 -13.17 8.61 -11.53
C THR A 177 -13.59 8.88 -10.09
N GLY A 178 -14.68 9.64 -9.90
CA GLY A 178 -15.43 9.82 -8.64
C GLY A 178 -14.73 10.63 -7.54
N THR A 179 -13.43 10.39 -7.33
CA THR A 179 -12.52 11.16 -6.48
C THR A 179 -11.65 12.08 -7.32
N ALA A 180 -11.12 13.13 -6.70
CA ALA A 180 -10.19 14.02 -7.38
C ALA A 180 -8.94 13.22 -7.78
N ILE A 181 -8.43 13.42 -9.01
CA ILE A 181 -7.26 12.69 -9.54
C ILE A 181 -6.08 12.76 -8.56
N GLU A 182 -5.92 13.90 -7.87
CA GLU A 182 -4.89 14.12 -6.86
C GLU A 182 -4.91 13.09 -5.72
N SER A 183 -6.06 12.51 -5.40
CA SER A 183 -6.21 11.50 -4.34
C SER A 183 -5.54 10.16 -4.65
N GLN A 184 -5.20 9.93 -5.93
CA GLN A 184 -4.61 8.70 -6.46
C GLN A 184 -3.12 8.85 -6.77
N LEU A 185 -2.57 10.05 -6.55
CA LEU A 185 -1.21 10.42 -6.88
C LEU A 185 -0.33 10.45 -5.62
N PHE A 186 0.81 9.77 -5.69
CA PHE A 186 1.75 9.68 -4.58
C PHE A 186 3.19 9.91 -5.02
N GLN A 187 4.02 10.33 -4.08
CA GLN A 187 5.46 10.42 -4.21
C GLN A 187 6.12 9.42 -3.25
N LEU A 188 7.17 8.77 -3.73
CA LEU A 188 8.03 7.91 -2.91
C LEU A 188 9.25 8.71 -2.46
N ASP A 189 9.23 9.16 -1.21
CA ASP A 189 10.31 9.94 -0.64
C ASP A 189 11.20 9.08 0.26
N PHE A 190 12.45 9.52 0.42
CA PHE A 190 13.33 8.92 1.41
C PHE A 190 12.81 9.22 2.81
N PRO A 191 12.84 8.24 3.73
CA PRO A 191 12.66 8.49 5.15
C PRO A 191 13.60 9.61 5.62
N GLU A 192 13.07 10.77 6.00
CA GLU A 192 13.90 11.84 6.56
C GLU A 192 14.34 11.47 7.98
N MET A 193 15.62 11.18 8.15
CA MET A 193 16.19 10.72 9.41
C MET A 193 16.76 11.91 10.21
N ARG A 194 16.32 12.10 11.47
CA ARG A 194 16.95 13.05 12.40
C ARG A 194 17.48 12.34 13.65
N ARG A 195 18.60 12.83 14.19
CA ARG A 195 19.12 12.40 15.50
C ARG A 195 18.11 12.80 16.57
N ALA A 196 17.80 11.88 17.49
CA ALA A 196 17.04 12.19 18.69
C ALA A 196 17.91 13.14 19.54
N HIS A 197 17.60 14.44 19.52
CA HIS A 197 18.09 15.36 20.54
C HIS A 197 16.92 16.20 21.04
N GLU A 198 16.91 16.32 22.36
CA GLU A 198 15.89 16.88 23.24
C GLU A 198 15.39 18.26 22.80
N ASP A 199 14.07 18.46 23.00
CA ASP A 199 13.39 19.74 23.03
C ASP A 199 13.57 20.64 21.80
N SER A 200 12.83 20.33 20.73
CA SER A 200 12.45 21.35 19.77
C SER A 200 10.95 21.30 19.57
N GLU A 201 10.26 22.33 20.06
CA GLU A 201 8.86 22.67 19.79
C GLU A 201 8.64 22.98 18.29
N SER A 202 8.92 22.01 17.43
CA SER A 202 8.61 22.08 16.01
C SER A 202 7.19 21.58 15.79
N THR A 203 6.27 22.50 15.54
CA THR A 203 4.83 22.24 15.30
C THR A 203 4.51 21.47 14.01
N LYS A 204 5.54 21.04 13.24
CA LYS A 204 5.42 20.14 12.09
C LYS A 204 6.60 19.16 12.09
N VAL A 205 6.52 18.09 12.85
CA VAL A 205 7.55 17.04 12.87
C VAL A 205 7.34 16.09 11.69
N THR A 206 7.80 16.45 10.50
CA THR A 206 7.87 15.56 9.31
C THR A 206 9.14 14.71 9.29
N PHE A 207 9.64 14.28 10.45
CA PHE A 207 10.91 13.56 10.55
C PHE A 207 10.71 12.19 11.20
N LEU A 208 11.37 11.17 10.65
CA LEU A 208 11.53 9.86 11.24
C LEU A 208 12.77 9.92 12.14
N GLU A 209 12.61 9.75 13.45
CA GLU A 209 13.80 9.59 14.29
C GLU A 209 14.42 8.23 14.02
N ILE A 210 15.75 8.22 13.91
CA ILE A 210 16.54 6.99 13.81
C ILE A 210 16.39 6.23 15.12
N VAL A 211 15.51 5.23 15.15
CA VAL A 211 15.56 4.20 16.18
C VAL A 211 16.43 3.06 15.65
N PRO A 212 17.48 2.64 16.39
CA PRO A 212 18.26 1.48 15.99
C PRO A 212 17.33 0.26 15.87
N PHE A 213 17.42 -0.44 14.74
CA PHE A 213 16.68 -1.67 14.53
C PHE A 213 17.40 -2.84 15.22
N PRO A 214 16.67 -3.75 15.89
CA PRO A 214 15.24 -3.70 16.17
C PRO A 214 14.90 -2.67 17.25
N PHE A 215 13.79 -1.92 17.06
CA PHE A 215 13.23 -1.07 18.12
C PHE A 215 12.72 -1.98 19.23
N LYS A 216 13.53 -2.13 20.29
CA LYS A 216 13.07 -2.64 21.58
C LYS A 216 12.55 -1.44 22.37
N PRO A 217 11.26 -1.39 22.73
CA PRO A 217 10.77 -0.42 23.70
C PRO A 217 11.66 -0.49 24.95
N LEU A 218 12.17 0.65 25.41
CA LEU A 218 12.84 0.73 26.70
C LEU A 218 11.79 0.52 27.80
N GLY A 219 11.62 -0.74 28.20
CA GLY A 219 10.90 -1.15 29.40
C GLY A 219 9.42 -1.50 29.20
N GLY A 220 9.11 -2.79 29.39
CA GLY A 220 7.76 -3.29 29.65
C GLY A 220 7.49 -4.68 29.05
N ALA A 221 7.89 -5.73 29.78
CA ALA A 221 7.15 -6.99 30.06
C ALA A 221 6.26 -7.57 28.93
N ASP A 222 6.40 -8.81 28.42
CA ASP A 222 7.00 -10.02 28.98
C ASP A 222 7.44 -10.98 27.87
N GLU A 223 8.64 -11.52 28.04
CA GLU A 223 8.96 -12.89 27.66
C GLU A 223 8.23 -13.83 28.64
N GLN A 224 7.21 -14.53 28.17
CA GLN A 224 6.74 -15.81 28.74
C GLN A 224 6.12 -16.56 27.56
N SER A 225 6.89 -17.40 26.86
CA SER A 225 7.05 -18.83 27.16
C SER A 225 5.71 -19.58 27.24
N ASP A 226 5.08 -19.84 26.09
CA ASP A 226 4.10 -20.92 25.98
C ASP A 226 4.86 -22.25 25.78
N GLN A 227 5.43 -22.73 26.88
CA GLN A 227 5.63 -24.15 27.16
C GLN A 227 4.85 -24.44 28.44
N ASP A 228 3.68 -25.08 28.32
CA ASP A 228 3.47 -26.42 28.86
C ASP A 228 2.07 -26.93 28.50
N GLY A 229 2.00 -28.21 28.18
CA GLY A 229 0.74 -28.93 28.04
C GLY A 229 0.11 -29.21 29.39
N ASP A 230 -1.17 -29.56 29.37
CA ASP A 230 -1.62 -30.66 30.23
C ASP A 230 -2.84 -31.35 29.58
N GLU A 231 -2.76 -32.67 29.62
CA GLU A 231 -3.87 -33.59 29.40
C GLU A 231 -4.94 -33.32 30.45
N THR A 232 -6.21 -33.42 30.08
CA THR A 232 -7.23 -33.77 31.07
C THR A 232 -8.25 -34.69 30.44
N GLU A 233 -8.22 -35.92 30.96
CA GLU A 233 -9.25 -36.94 30.90
C GLU A 233 -10.65 -36.34 31.01
N LYS A 234 -11.56 -36.77 30.12
CA LYS A 234 -12.98 -36.87 30.43
C LYS A 234 -13.50 -38.24 30.00
N LEU A 235 -13.67 -39.08 31.02
CA LEU A 235 -14.63 -40.17 31.05
C LEU A 235 -16.06 -39.63 30.86
N SER A 236 -16.78 -40.19 29.88
CA SER A 236 -18.23 -40.43 29.99
C SER A 236 -18.70 -41.36 28.86
N CYS A 237 -18.86 -42.64 29.23
CA CYS A 237 -19.82 -43.67 28.81
C CYS A 237 -19.14 -45.05 28.79
#